data_AF-A0A8T5DEJ1-F1
#
_entry.id   AF-A0A8T5DEJ1-F1
#
_cell.length_a   1.000
_cell.length_b   1.000
_cell.length_c   1.000
_cell.angle_alpha   90.00
_cell.angle_beta   90.00
_cell.angle_gamma   90.00
#
_symmetry.space_group_name_H-M   'P 1'
#
loop_
_entity.id
_entity.type
_entity.pdbx_description
1 polymer ?
#
loop_
_entity_poly.entity_id
_entity_poly.type
_entity_poly.pdbx_seq_one_letter_code
_entity_poly.pdbx_strand_id
1 'polypeptide(L)'
;MNGHLDISEVARSLQLFNLGLKLQEEAKLGKNILEHVRESYSRDRNDVSNLVVALGSYDPLSIAHESLFLRGLNLVKEKSLRFNELSLNELLIVTSTLHFNKKVDFRKNSAIYDRIHSLEGFASCYENVGLALFNKPLFVDLADAIEQKYYPGINIYFLVGSDVMEKVIDPLGYASRGLDSEEIFSKLFKHHFIVSERKMKTNDGEKVVSLSDLLDLYGGVSKYEHKMIHMELQDSYEVLEIPIEDVSSTLIRNRRSKRFNTRELEAVGISDFIDKRGLYLKDDLQYAAFTCARERFAIENRGKPIATYIRQLMNHLEEMNYNKNLQDKELRIYEERSQK
;
A
#
# COMPACT_ATOMS: atom_id res chain seq x y z
N MET A 1 -23.64 12.73 -4.31
CA MET A 1 -23.57 11.61 -5.27
C MET A 1 -24.34 10.46 -4.63
N ASN A 2 -25.39 9.95 -5.28
CA ASN A 2 -26.15 8.78 -4.80
C ASN A 2 -25.69 7.53 -5.58
N GLY A 3 -24.43 7.16 -5.42
CA GLY A 3 -23.95 5.87 -5.94
C GLY A 3 -24.45 4.78 -5.00
N HIS A 4 -25.43 3.99 -5.42
CA HIS A 4 -25.78 2.77 -4.69
C HIS A 4 -24.51 1.91 -4.54
N LEU A 5 -24.21 1.50 -3.30
CA LEU A 5 -23.13 0.54 -3.05
C LEU A 5 -23.52 -0.79 -3.69
N ASP A 6 -22.64 -1.36 -4.50
CA ASP A 6 -22.87 -2.67 -5.09
C ASP A 6 -22.61 -3.78 -4.07
N ILE A 7 -23.47 -4.78 -4.03
CA ILE A 7 -23.33 -5.96 -3.18
C ILE A 7 -22.01 -6.69 -3.45
N SER A 8 -21.55 -6.72 -4.70
CA SER A 8 -20.27 -7.36 -5.07
C SER A 8 -19.09 -6.65 -4.41
N GLU A 9 -19.12 -5.32 -4.38
CA GLU A 9 -18.08 -4.49 -3.80
C GLU A 9 -18.08 -4.55 -2.27
N VAL A 10 -19.26 -4.61 -1.65
CA VAL A 10 -19.38 -4.80 -0.20
C VAL A 10 -18.89 -6.20 0.19
N ALA A 11 -19.24 -7.23 -0.59
CA ALA A 11 -18.72 -8.58 -0.40
C ALA A 11 -17.19 -8.61 -0.50
N ARG A 12 -16.61 -7.95 -1.51
CA ARG A 12 -15.15 -7.88 -1.69
C ARG A 12 -14.47 -7.19 -0.50
N SER A 13 -14.98 -6.04 -0.06
CA SER A 13 -14.44 -5.36 1.14
C SER A 13 -14.49 -6.26 2.39
N LEU A 14 -15.57 -7.03 2.59
CA LEU A 14 -15.67 -7.97 3.71
C LEU A 14 -14.70 -9.15 3.60
N GLN A 15 -14.48 -9.69 2.40
CA GLN A 15 -13.48 -10.73 2.16
C GLN A 15 -12.07 -10.24 2.52
N LEU A 16 -11.70 -9.05 2.03
CA LEU A 16 -10.42 -8.41 2.32
C LEU A 16 -10.28 -8.12 3.82
N PHE A 17 -11.37 -7.69 4.47
CA PHE A 17 -11.37 -7.44 5.91
C PHE A 17 -11.10 -8.73 6.71
N ASN A 18 -11.83 -9.80 6.40
CA ASN A 18 -11.65 -11.10 7.05
C ASN A 18 -10.26 -11.69 6.81
N LEU A 19 -9.70 -11.54 5.59
CA LEU A 19 -8.34 -11.94 5.29
C LEU A 19 -7.33 -11.16 6.15
N GLY A 20 -7.49 -9.83 6.26
CA GLY A 20 -6.66 -8.99 7.11
C GLY A 20 -6.69 -9.41 8.58
N LEU A 21 -7.87 -9.70 9.12
CA LEU A 21 -8.02 -10.22 10.49
C LEU A 21 -7.30 -11.56 10.69
N LYS A 22 -7.45 -12.49 9.75
CA LYS A 22 -6.75 -13.78 9.78
C LYS A 22 -5.24 -13.59 9.79
N LEU A 23 -4.71 -12.75 8.89
CA LEU A 23 -3.29 -12.46 8.80
C LEU A 23 -2.73 -11.82 10.09
N GLN A 24 -3.52 -10.96 10.73
CA GLN A 24 -3.18 -10.38 12.04
C GLN A 24 -3.14 -11.42 13.16
N GLU A 25 -4.00 -12.43 13.12
CA GLU A 25 -3.95 -13.54 14.08
C GLU A 25 -2.73 -14.43 13.88
N GLU A 26 -2.39 -14.75 12.64
CA GLU A 26 -1.17 -15.50 12.33
C GLU A 26 0.09 -14.71 12.74
N ALA A 27 0.07 -13.38 12.63
CA ALA A 27 1.16 -12.52 13.10
C ALA A 27 1.34 -12.62 14.63
N LYS A 28 0.24 -12.72 15.41
CA LYS A 28 0.29 -12.93 16.87
C LYS A 28 0.90 -14.29 17.23
N LEU A 29 0.82 -15.28 16.33
CA LEU A 29 1.47 -16.58 16.45
C LEU A 29 2.92 -16.57 15.96
N GLY A 30 3.47 -15.41 15.61
CA GLY A 30 4.85 -15.25 15.13
C GLY A 30 5.08 -15.65 13.67
N LYS A 31 4.02 -15.95 12.90
CA LYS A 31 4.16 -16.35 11.49
C LYS A 31 4.23 -15.15 10.56
N ASN A 32 5.14 -15.22 9.59
CA ASN A 32 5.31 -14.24 8.52
C ASN A 32 4.55 -14.73 7.30
N ILE A 33 3.45 -14.06 6.96
CA ILE A 33 2.59 -14.47 5.85
C ILE A 33 2.40 -13.31 4.89
N LEU A 34 2.78 -13.55 3.65
CA LEU A 34 2.38 -12.79 2.48
C LEU A 34 1.21 -13.53 1.84
N GLU A 35 0.09 -12.86 1.62
CA GLU A 35 -1.06 -13.44 0.91
C GLU A 35 -1.39 -12.60 -0.32
N HIS A 36 -1.48 -13.27 -1.46
CA HIS A 36 -1.91 -12.62 -2.69
C HIS A 36 -3.40 -12.33 -2.65
N VAL A 37 -3.73 -11.07 -2.90
CA VAL A 37 -5.10 -10.60 -3.01
C VAL A 37 -5.56 -10.64 -4.47
N ARG A 38 -4.63 -10.37 -5.38
CA ARG A 38 -4.80 -10.37 -6.82
C ARG A 38 -3.52 -10.91 -7.46
N GLU A 39 -3.68 -11.83 -8.39
CA GLU A 39 -2.59 -12.33 -9.23
C GLU A 39 -2.46 -11.46 -10.48
N SER A 40 -1.26 -11.39 -11.05
CA SER A 40 -1.06 -10.82 -12.38
C SER A 40 -1.85 -11.65 -13.41
N TYR A 41 -2.39 -11.01 -14.45
CA TYR A 41 -3.44 -11.60 -15.28
C TYR A 41 -2.95 -12.77 -16.14
N SER A 42 -1.64 -12.90 -16.33
CA SER A 42 -1.12 -13.58 -17.50
C SER A 42 -0.35 -14.86 -17.25
N ARG A 43 0.15 -15.20 -16.05
CA ARG A 43 1.29 -16.14 -15.96
C ARG A 43 1.38 -16.96 -14.67
N ASP A 44 2.05 -18.10 -14.77
CA ASP A 44 2.53 -18.85 -13.61
C ASP A 44 3.63 -18.02 -12.94
N ARG A 45 3.57 -17.90 -11.61
CA ARG A 45 4.59 -17.18 -10.82
C ARG A 45 5.97 -17.81 -10.95
N ASN A 46 6.03 -19.09 -11.29
CA ASN A 46 7.29 -19.79 -11.54
C ASN A 46 8.02 -19.26 -12.78
N ASP A 47 7.32 -18.57 -13.68
CA ASP A 47 7.93 -17.97 -14.87
C ASP A 47 8.55 -16.60 -14.56
N VAL A 48 8.24 -15.99 -13.41
CA VAL A 48 8.71 -14.65 -13.03
C VAL A 48 10.19 -14.71 -12.64
N SER A 49 11.05 -14.09 -13.44
CA SER A 49 12.49 -14.04 -13.18
C SER A 49 12.87 -12.85 -12.31
N ASN A 50 12.18 -11.71 -12.48
CA ASN A 50 12.41 -10.50 -11.70
C ASN A 50 11.11 -9.96 -11.09
N LEU A 51 11.17 -9.64 -9.81
CA LEU A 51 10.06 -9.08 -9.05
C LEU A 51 10.41 -7.69 -8.54
N VAL A 52 9.67 -6.69 -8.97
CA VAL A 52 9.72 -5.34 -8.41
C VAL A 52 8.70 -5.27 -7.29
N VAL A 53 9.14 -5.00 -6.07
CA VAL A 53 8.30 -5.02 -4.87
C VAL A 53 8.16 -3.62 -4.33
N ALA A 54 6.94 -3.11 -4.30
CA ALA A 54 6.63 -1.83 -3.68
C ALA A 54 5.83 -2.07 -2.40
N LEU A 55 6.37 -1.67 -1.25
CA LEU A 55 5.69 -1.72 0.04
C LEU A 55 5.20 -0.32 0.41
N GLY A 56 3.91 -0.20 0.72
CA GLY A 56 3.34 1.10 1.08
C GLY A 56 1.98 1.03 1.75
N SER A 57 1.51 2.20 2.17
CA SER A 57 0.18 2.37 2.78
C SER A 57 -0.90 2.77 1.80
N TYR A 58 -0.51 3.36 0.65
CA TYR A 58 -1.33 3.72 -0.52
C TYR A 58 -2.70 4.34 -0.16
N ASP A 59 -2.69 5.45 0.57
CA ASP A 59 -3.90 6.06 1.14
C ASP A 59 -4.13 7.51 0.65
N PRO A 60 -4.41 7.78 -0.64
CA PRO A 60 -4.52 6.81 -1.73
C PRO A 60 -3.21 6.62 -2.50
N LEU A 61 -3.19 5.67 -3.45
CA LEU A 61 -2.15 5.56 -4.46
C LEU A 61 -2.15 6.83 -5.34
N SER A 62 -1.01 7.52 -5.42
CA SER A 62 -0.86 8.76 -6.19
C SER A 62 -0.16 8.53 -7.53
N ILE A 63 -0.24 9.50 -8.43
CA ILE A 63 0.49 9.50 -9.70
C ILE A 63 2.01 9.39 -9.51
N ALA A 64 2.54 9.91 -8.39
CA ALA A 64 3.96 9.72 -8.04
C ALA A 64 4.32 8.27 -7.70
N HIS A 65 3.39 7.50 -7.14
CA HIS A 65 3.61 6.07 -6.92
C HIS A 65 3.52 5.32 -8.25
N GLU A 66 2.53 5.64 -9.10
CA GLU A 66 2.42 5.05 -10.43
C GLU A 66 3.68 5.30 -11.27
N SER A 67 4.16 6.54 -11.34
CA SER A 67 5.42 6.87 -12.03
C SER A 67 6.60 6.08 -11.48
N LEU A 68 6.72 6.02 -10.14
CA LEU A 68 7.73 5.22 -9.46
C LEU A 68 7.68 3.75 -9.90
N PHE A 69 6.47 3.16 -9.92
CA PHE A 69 6.24 1.76 -10.27
C PHE A 69 6.62 1.46 -11.72
N LEU A 70 6.12 2.27 -12.66
CA LEU A 70 6.34 2.07 -14.09
C LEU A 70 7.81 2.27 -14.45
N ARG A 71 8.47 3.30 -13.89
CA ARG A 71 9.91 3.52 -14.10
C ARG A 71 10.75 2.41 -13.49
N GLY A 72 10.47 2.01 -12.25
CA GLY A 72 11.18 0.91 -11.58
C GLY A 72 11.08 -0.41 -12.36
N LEU A 73 9.88 -0.73 -12.86
CA LEU A 73 9.67 -1.91 -13.70
C LEU A 73 10.43 -1.81 -15.03
N ASN A 74 10.43 -0.64 -15.68
CA ASN A 74 11.15 -0.43 -16.93
C ASN A 74 12.67 -0.55 -16.74
N LEU A 75 13.23 -0.02 -15.64
CA LEU A 75 14.65 -0.15 -15.32
C LEU A 75 15.10 -1.62 -15.20
N VAL A 76 14.31 -2.46 -14.54
CA VAL A 76 14.61 -3.90 -14.39
C VAL A 76 14.50 -4.63 -15.73
N LYS A 77 13.50 -4.26 -16.55
CA LYS A 77 13.35 -4.79 -17.91
C LYS A 77 14.54 -4.44 -18.80
N GLU A 78 14.96 -3.18 -18.81
CA GLU A 78 16.13 -2.72 -19.58
C GLU A 78 17.42 -3.41 -19.13
N LYS A 79 17.60 -3.58 -17.82
CA LYS A 79 18.74 -4.30 -17.26
C LYS A 79 18.78 -5.75 -17.77
N SER A 80 17.64 -6.43 -17.79
CA SER A 80 17.54 -7.81 -18.29
C SER A 80 17.87 -7.93 -19.78
N LEU A 81 17.36 -6.99 -20.60
CA LEU A 81 17.61 -6.97 -22.04
C LEU A 81 19.09 -6.80 -22.39
N ARG A 82 19.85 -6.02 -21.59
CA ARG A 82 21.30 -5.85 -21.79
C ARG A 82 22.09 -7.15 -21.65
N PHE A 83 21.56 -8.13 -20.90
CA PHE A 83 22.18 -9.44 -20.72
C PHE A 83 21.60 -10.51 -21.66
N ASN A 84 20.78 -10.13 -22.65
CA ASN A 84 20.04 -11.04 -23.54
C ASN A 84 19.19 -12.09 -22.79
N GLU A 85 18.76 -11.77 -21.57
CA GLU A 85 17.88 -12.62 -20.79
C GLU A 85 16.43 -12.24 -21.13
N LEU A 86 15.70 -13.16 -21.76
CA LEU A 86 14.25 -13.09 -21.84
C LEU A 86 13.68 -13.32 -20.45
N SER A 87 13.51 -12.24 -19.68
CA SER A 87 13.02 -12.30 -18.32
C SER A 87 11.57 -11.82 -18.22
N LEU A 88 10.78 -12.53 -17.43
CA LEU A 88 9.47 -12.05 -17.02
C LEU A 88 9.63 -11.12 -15.83
N ASN A 89 9.07 -9.91 -15.94
CA ASN A 89 9.13 -8.88 -14.90
C ASN A 89 7.72 -8.61 -14.35
N GLU A 90 7.52 -8.77 -13.06
CA GLU A 90 6.26 -8.48 -12.35
C GLU A 90 6.46 -7.33 -11.35
N LEU A 91 5.45 -6.47 -11.21
CA LEU A 91 5.32 -5.54 -10.10
C LEU A 91 4.40 -6.16 -9.05
N LEU A 92 4.90 -6.35 -7.84
CA LEU A 92 4.11 -6.74 -6.68
C LEU A 92 3.93 -5.54 -5.75
N ILE A 93 2.69 -5.04 -5.67
CA ILE A 93 2.32 -3.99 -4.70
C ILE A 93 1.88 -4.68 -3.40
N VAL A 94 2.57 -4.35 -2.32
CA VAL A 94 2.37 -4.96 -1.00
C VAL A 94 1.84 -3.91 -0.03
N THR A 95 0.75 -4.24 0.66
CA THR A 95 0.22 -3.43 1.77
C THR A 95 0.35 -4.18 3.09
N SER A 96 0.81 -3.50 4.15
CA SER A 96 0.93 -4.11 5.47
C SER A 96 -0.40 -4.12 6.22
N THR A 97 -0.79 -5.28 6.78
CA THR A 97 -2.00 -5.40 7.60
C THR A 97 -1.88 -4.74 8.98
N LEU A 98 -0.73 -4.18 9.36
CA LEU A 98 -0.62 -3.40 10.61
C LEU A 98 -1.61 -2.25 10.70
N HIS A 99 -2.07 -1.73 9.56
CA HIS A 99 -3.08 -0.68 9.51
C HIS A 99 -4.49 -1.17 9.89
N PHE A 100 -4.72 -2.49 10.04
CA PHE A 100 -5.98 -3.04 10.58
C PHE A 100 -6.13 -2.79 12.09
N ASN A 101 -5.03 -2.75 12.85
CA ASN A 101 -5.09 -2.62 14.32
C ASN A 101 -4.91 -1.17 14.81
N LYS A 102 -4.55 -0.23 13.93
CA LYS A 102 -4.41 1.17 14.31
C LYS A 102 -5.80 1.77 14.47
N LYS A 103 -6.01 2.64 15.47
CA LYS A 103 -7.21 3.49 15.54
C LYS A 103 -7.20 4.41 14.32
N VAL A 104 -7.82 3.95 13.23
CA VAL A 104 -7.90 4.72 11.99
C VAL A 104 -9.01 5.75 12.17
N ASP A 105 -8.65 7.02 12.03
CA ASP A 105 -9.64 8.09 11.88
C ASP A 105 -10.19 8.00 10.45
N PHE A 106 -11.33 7.31 10.29
CA PHE A 106 -11.99 7.12 8.99
C PHE A 106 -12.52 8.42 8.37
N ARG A 107 -12.53 9.53 9.13
CA ARG A 107 -12.84 10.86 8.59
C ARG A 107 -11.68 11.44 7.76
N LYS A 108 -10.46 10.93 7.99
CA LYS A 108 -9.23 11.45 7.38
C LYS A 108 -8.47 10.41 6.57
N ASN A 109 -8.71 9.12 6.79
CA ASN A 109 -7.96 8.03 6.19
C ASN A 109 -8.92 6.93 5.74
N SER A 110 -8.54 6.16 4.74
CA SER A 110 -9.36 5.04 4.29
C SER A 110 -9.06 3.79 5.11
N ALA A 111 -10.06 2.94 5.29
CA ALA A 111 -9.85 1.58 5.78
C ALA A 111 -8.95 0.82 4.80
N ILE A 112 -8.05 0.02 5.33
CA ILE A 112 -7.03 -0.70 4.54
C ILE A 112 -7.63 -1.62 3.47
N TYR A 113 -8.75 -2.30 3.73
CA TYR A 113 -9.43 -3.09 2.70
C TYR A 113 -10.01 -2.23 1.57
N ASP A 114 -10.40 -0.98 1.83
CA ASP A 114 -10.83 -0.06 0.76
C ASP A 114 -9.61 0.46 -0.02
N ARG A 115 -8.44 0.62 0.62
CA ARG A 115 -7.17 0.93 -0.08
C ARG A 115 -6.76 -0.21 -1.01
N ILE A 116 -6.88 -1.46 -0.55
CA ILE A 116 -6.56 -2.62 -1.37
C ILE A 116 -7.55 -2.73 -2.53
N HIS A 117 -8.82 -2.48 -2.29
CA HIS A 117 -9.83 -2.49 -3.34
C HIS A 117 -9.59 -1.37 -4.37
N SER A 118 -9.15 -0.17 -3.96
CA SER A 118 -8.73 0.85 -4.93
C SER A 118 -7.50 0.41 -5.73
N LEU A 119 -6.52 -0.25 -5.08
CA LEU A 119 -5.37 -0.84 -5.77
C LEU A 119 -5.77 -1.93 -6.77
N GLU A 120 -6.86 -2.69 -6.55
CA GLU A 120 -7.38 -3.64 -7.53
C GLU A 120 -7.83 -2.95 -8.82
N GLY A 121 -8.35 -1.72 -8.72
CA GLY A 121 -8.67 -0.85 -9.86
C GLY A 121 -7.40 -0.49 -10.64
N PHE A 122 -6.36 0.01 -9.97
CA PHE A 122 -5.06 0.29 -10.59
C PHE A 122 -4.45 -0.96 -11.25
N ALA A 123 -4.36 -2.07 -10.52
CA ALA A 123 -3.79 -3.32 -11.01
C ALA A 123 -4.61 -3.95 -12.15
N SER A 124 -5.87 -3.53 -12.36
CA SER A 124 -6.66 -3.95 -13.51
C SER A 124 -6.26 -3.30 -14.83
N CYS A 125 -5.55 -2.17 -14.76
CA CYS A 125 -5.06 -1.47 -15.94
C CYS A 125 -3.75 -2.06 -16.49
N TYR A 126 -3.14 -3.00 -15.78
CA TYR A 126 -1.81 -3.53 -16.09
C TYR A 126 -1.75 -5.06 -15.97
N GLU A 127 -1.21 -5.74 -16.98
CA GLU A 127 -1.21 -7.23 -17.02
C GLU A 127 -0.27 -7.87 -15.99
N ASN A 128 0.83 -7.19 -15.64
CA ASN A 128 1.92 -7.71 -14.84
C ASN A 128 2.01 -7.05 -13.45
N VAL A 129 0.86 -6.68 -12.89
CA VAL A 129 0.75 -6.10 -11.55
C VAL A 129 -0.02 -7.05 -10.63
N GLY A 130 0.68 -7.59 -9.63
CA GLY A 130 0.11 -8.36 -8.53
C GLY A 130 -0.13 -7.49 -7.30
N LEU A 131 -1.07 -7.91 -6.44
CA LEU A 131 -1.33 -7.29 -5.15
C LEU A 131 -1.21 -8.31 -4.02
N ALA A 132 -0.56 -7.93 -2.93
CA ALA A 132 -0.46 -8.77 -1.75
C ALA A 132 -0.66 -8.01 -0.44
N LEU A 133 -1.11 -8.75 0.57
CA LEU A 133 -1.16 -8.36 1.96
C LEU A 133 -0.03 -9.01 2.73
N PHE A 134 0.68 -8.23 3.52
CA PHE A 134 1.74 -8.74 4.38
C PHE A 134 1.44 -8.47 5.85
N ASN A 135 1.70 -9.44 6.72
CA ASN A 135 1.32 -9.36 8.14
C ASN A 135 2.39 -8.80 9.09
N LYS A 136 3.58 -8.48 8.57
CA LYS A 136 4.64 -7.75 9.29
C LYS A 136 5.04 -6.45 8.57
N PRO A 137 5.76 -5.53 9.23
CA PRO A 137 6.20 -4.28 8.60
C PRO A 137 7.60 -4.33 7.98
N LEU A 138 8.45 -5.27 8.38
CA LEU A 138 9.87 -5.16 8.07
C LEU A 138 10.18 -5.70 6.68
N PHE A 139 11.01 -4.95 5.93
CA PHE A 139 11.50 -5.36 4.62
C PHE A 139 12.25 -6.71 4.66
N VAL A 140 13.03 -6.94 5.73
CA VAL A 140 13.75 -8.22 5.91
C VAL A 140 12.80 -9.40 6.02
N ASP A 141 11.70 -9.27 6.77
CA ASP A 141 10.69 -10.32 6.89
C ASP A 141 9.88 -10.50 5.59
N LEU A 142 9.71 -9.42 4.82
CA LEU A 142 8.95 -9.44 3.57
C LEU A 142 9.70 -10.23 2.49
N ALA A 143 11.02 -10.06 2.40
CA ALA A 143 11.85 -10.79 1.45
C ALA A 143 11.69 -12.32 1.62
N ASP A 144 11.88 -12.82 2.85
CA ASP A 144 11.74 -14.24 3.18
C ASP A 144 10.33 -14.75 2.84
N ALA A 145 9.28 -13.95 3.09
CA ALA A 145 7.91 -14.33 2.78
C ALA A 145 7.61 -14.35 1.27
N ILE A 146 8.29 -13.51 0.48
CA ILE A 146 8.21 -13.53 -0.99
C ILE A 146 8.88 -14.78 -1.54
N GLU A 147 10.10 -15.11 -1.09
CA GLU A 147 10.84 -16.29 -1.55
C GLU A 147 10.08 -17.60 -1.28
N GLN A 148 9.21 -17.65 -0.27
CA GLN A 148 8.34 -18.80 0.00
C GLN A 148 7.15 -18.91 -0.98
N LYS A 149 6.76 -17.81 -1.63
CA LYS A 149 5.60 -17.74 -2.54
C LYS A 149 5.99 -17.78 -4.02
N TYR A 150 7.25 -17.45 -4.33
CA TYR A 150 7.82 -17.44 -5.67
C TYR A 150 8.88 -18.53 -5.80
N TYR A 151 9.36 -18.76 -7.03
CA TYR A 151 10.40 -19.75 -7.29
C TYR A 151 11.73 -19.40 -6.57
N PRO A 152 12.44 -20.38 -5.98
CA PRO A 152 13.76 -20.17 -5.39
C PRO A 152 14.78 -19.66 -6.42
N GLY A 153 15.20 -18.40 -6.32
CA GLY A 153 16.13 -17.77 -7.26
C GLY A 153 15.55 -16.60 -8.04
N ILE A 154 14.32 -16.17 -7.74
CA ILE A 154 13.77 -14.92 -8.24
C ILE A 154 14.63 -13.72 -7.82
N ASN A 155 14.89 -12.80 -8.75
CA ASN A 155 15.56 -11.54 -8.43
C ASN A 155 14.56 -10.55 -7.86
N ILE A 156 14.75 -10.17 -6.59
CA ILE A 156 13.87 -9.22 -5.90
C ILE A 156 14.49 -7.81 -5.95
N TYR A 157 13.70 -6.83 -6.40
CA TYR A 157 14.01 -5.41 -6.44
C TYR A 157 13.02 -4.64 -5.58
N PHE A 158 13.42 -4.23 -4.38
CA PHE A 158 12.61 -3.37 -3.54
C PHE A 158 12.61 -1.94 -4.07
N LEU A 159 11.43 -1.44 -4.40
CA LEU A 159 11.22 -0.10 -4.93
C LEU A 159 10.81 0.85 -3.80
N VAL A 160 11.68 1.80 -3.48
CA VAL A 160 11.53 2.70 -2.32
C VAL A 160 11.92 4.13 -2.67
N GLY A 161 11.30 5.10 -1.98
CA GLY A 161 11.79 6.48 -1.94
C GLY A 161 12.98 6.61 -0.98
N SER A 162 13.83 7.61 -1.19
CA SER A 162 14.96 7.88 -0.29
C SER A 162 14.54 8.13 1.17
N ASP A 163 13.35 8.69 1.40
CA ASP A 163 12.74 8.90 2.72
C ASP A 163 12.32 7.61 3.45
N VAL A 164 12.07 6.55 2.69
CA VAL A 164 11.83 5.21 3.23
C VAL A 164 13.15 4.48 3.35
N MET A 165 14.05 4.63 2.38
CA MET A 165 15.35 3.98 2.37
C MET A 165 16.18 4.39 3.59
N GLU A 166 16.19 5.67 3.98
CA GLU A 166 16.81 6.15 5.22
C GLU A 166 16.37 5.31 6.43
N LYS A 167 15.08 5.03 6.57
CA LYS A 167 14.52 4.22 7.67
C LYS A 167 14.86 2.73 7.54
N VAL A 168 15.05 2.23 6.31
CA VAL A 168 15.46 0.85 6.05
C VAL A 168 16.92 0.64 6.41
N ILE A 169 17.77 1.65 6.23
CA ILE A 169 19.21 1.56 6.51
C ILE A 169 19.61 2.17 7.85
N ASP A 170 18.68 2.75 8.60
CA ASP A 170 18.93 3.27 9.95
C ASP A 170 19.15 2.13 10.96
N PRO A 171 20.37 1.97 11.53
CA PRO A 171 20.65 0.95 12.54
C PRO A 171 19.77 1.05 13.79
N LEU A 172 19.35 2.26 14.18
CA LEU A 172 18.54 2.48 15.38
C LEU A 172 17.14 1.86 15.25
N GLY A 173 16.61 1.82 14.03
CA GLY A 173 15.35 1.16 13.71
C GLY A 173 15.34 -0.33 14.08
N TYR A 174 16.51 -0.96 14.08
CA TYR A 174 16.69 -2.38 14.37
C TYR A 174 17.18 -2.67 15.79
N ALA A 175 17.98 -1.78 16.37
CA ALA A 175 18.46 -1.91 17.75
C ALA A 175 17.30 -2.04 18.74
N SER A 176 16.21 -1.30 18.52
CA SER A 176 14.97 -1.38 19.31
C SER A 176 14.28 -2.76 19.28
N ARG A 177 14.68 -3.63 18.34
CA ARG A 177 14.15 -4.99 18.15
C ARG A 177 15.16 -6.08 18.52
N GLY A 178 16.32 -5.71 19.08
CA GLY A 178 17.36 -6.64 19.48
C GLY A 178 18.05 -7.35 18.32
N LEU A 179 18.03 -6.75 17.12
CA LEU A 179 18.65 -7.31 15.93
C LEU A 179 20.00 -6.62 15.64
N ASP A 180 21.01 -7.41 15.29
CA ASP A 180 22.32 -6.91 14.88
C ASP A 180 22.25 -6.26 13.48
N SER A 181 22.80 -5.05 13.35
CA SER A 181 22.67 -4.25 12.12
C SER A 181 23.43 -4.86 10.95
N GLU A 182 24.59 -5.50 11.18
CA GLU A 182 25.34 -6.16 10.11
C GLU A 182 24.62 -7.40 9.59
N GLU A 183 24.03 -8.21 10.48
CA GLU A 183 23.22 -9.37 10.10
C GLU A 183 22.02 -8.94 9.25
N ILE A 184 21.33 -7.86 9.66
CA ILE A 184 20.16 -7.35 8.94
C ILE A 184 20.54 -6.80 7.57
N PHE A 185 21.58 -5.98 7.47
CA PHE A 185 22.02 -5.46 6.19
C PHE A 185 22.46 -6.59 5.26
N SER A 186 23.16 -7.60 5.79
CA SER A 186 23.53 -8.78 5.01
C SER A 186 22.32 -9.56 4.50
N LYS A 187 21.19 -9.58 5.24
CA LYS A 187 19.92 -10.16 4.79
C LYS A 187 19.22 -9.28 3.76
N LEU A 188 19.06 -7.98 4.04
CA LEU A 188 18.39 -7.03 3.16
C LEU A 188 19.08 -6.95 1.78
N PHE A 189 20.41 -6.81 1.77
CA PHE A 189 21.20 -6.63 0.55
C PHE A 189 21.59 -7.94 -0.15
N LYS A 190 20.96 -9.07 0.21
CA LYS A 190 20.83 -10.20 -0.74
C LYS A 190 20.09 -9.73 -1.99
N HIS A 191 19.09 -8.88 -1.78
CA HIS A 191 18.22 -8.31 -2.81
C HIS A 191 18.72 -6.95 -3.28
N HIS A 192 18.09 -6.45 -4.34
CA HIS A 192 18.37 -5.15 -4.90
C HIS A 192 17.37 -4.11 -4.39
N PHE A 193 17.80 -2.85 -4.34
CA PHE A 193 16.94 -1.70 -4.04
C PHE A 193 16.95 -0.75 -5.23
N ILE A 194 15.78 -0.33 -5.68
CA ILE A 194 15.61 0.80 -6.59
C ILE A 194 15.20 1.98 -5.72
N VAL A 195 16.08 2.97 -5.62
CA VAL A 195 15.94 4.11 -4.71
C VAL A 195 15.62 5.34 -5.53
N SER A 196 14.40 5.84 -5.39
CA SER A 196 14.00 7.09 -6.03
C SER A 196 14.33 8.30 -5.18
N GLU A 197 14.77 9.38 -5.82
CA GLU A 197 14.90 10.66 -5.14
C GLU A 197 13.58 11.16 -4.59
N ARG A 198 13.61 11.76 -3.39
CA ARG A 198 12.45 12.36 -2.75
C ARG A 198 12.85 13.63 -2.00
N LYS A 199 11.93 14.58 -1.95
CA LYS A 199 12.06 15.76 -1.10
C LYS A 199 11.85 15.37 0.35
N MET A 200 12.81 15.69 1.21
CA MET A 200 12.78 15.39 2.63
C MET A 200 13.02 16.67 3.44
N LYS A 201 12.43 16.73 4.63
CA LYS A 201 12.75 17.77 5.62
C LYS A 201 14.03 17.38 6.33
N THR A 202 15.08 18.16 6.12
CA THR A 202 16.36 18.08 6.82
C THR A 202 16.45 19.23 7.84
N ASN A 203 17.51 19.24 8.63
CA ASN A 203 17.78 20.35 9.56
C ASN A 203 17.99 21.69 8.83
N ASP A 204 18.38 21.65 7.54
CA ASP A 204 18.68 22.82 6.71
C ASP A 204 17.50 23.25 5.82
N GLY A 205 16.32 22.63 5.98
CA GLY A 205 15.11 22.92 5.20
C GLY A 205 14.61 21.72 4.41
N GLU A 206 13.90 21.96 3.31
CA GLU A 206 13.47 20.89 2.42
C GLU A 206 14.49 20.70 1.28
N LYS A 207 15.11 19.53 1.19
CA LYS A 207 16.07 19.16 0.15
C LYS A 207 15.64 17.85 -0.52
N VAL A 208 15.89 17.73 -1.82
CA VAL A 208 15.82 16.44 -2.53
C VAL A 208 17.01 15.59 -2.09
N VAL A 209 16.73 14.45 -1.46
CA VAL A 209 17.75 13.52 -0.98
C VAL A 209 17.93 12.43 -2.03
N SER A 210 19.14 12.36 -2.57
CA SER A 210 19.59 11.36 -3.54
C SER A 210 20.09 10.08 -2.85
N LEU A 211 20.41 9.06 -3.64
CA LEU A 211 21.08 7.87 -3.11
C LEU A 211 22.49 8.21 -2.58
N SER A 212 23.22 9.09 -3.27
CA SER A 212 24.56 9.50 -2.85
C SER A 212 24.54 10.18 -1.47
N ASP A 213 23.55 11.05 -1.23
CA ASP A 213 23.37 11.67 0.09
C ASP A 213 23.17 10.61 1.20
N LEU A 214 22.41 9.54 0.93
CA LEU A 214 22.20 8.46 1.89
C LEU A 214 23.48 7.63 2.14
N LEU A 215 24.28 7.38 1.10
CA LEU A 215 25.53 6.64 1.24
C LEU A 215 26.57 7.43 2.05
N ASP A 216 26.59 8.76 1.90
CA ASP A 216 27.45 9.64 2.68
C ASP A 216 27.04 9.69 4.17
N LEU A 217 25.72 9.73 4.43
CA LEU A 217 25.17 9.71 5.79
C LEU A 217 25.41 8.37 6.51
N TYR A 218 25.34 7.26 5.77
CA TYR A 218 25.45 5.91 6.32
C TYR A 218 26.64 5.17 5.71
N GLY A 219 27.88 5.58 6.03
CA GLY A 219 29.10 5.01 5.45
C GLY A 219 29.27 3.48 5.59
N GLY A 220 28.59 2.84 6.55
CA GLY A 220 28.55 1.37 6.67
C GLY A 220 27.76 0.66 5.56
N VAL A 221 26.94 1.40 4.82
CA VAL A 221 26.06 0.93 3.76
C VAL A 221 26.72 1.03 2.38
N SER A 222 27.77 1.85 2.23
CA SER A 222 28.51 2.03 0.96
C SER A 222 29.07 0.73 0.39
N LYS A 223 29.39 -0.26 1.24
CA LYS A 223 29.80 -1.61 0.78
C LYS A 223 28.72 -2.34 -0.04
N TYR A 224 27.45 -1.92 0.09
CA TYR A 224 26.30 -2.47 -0.63
C TYR A 224 25.82 -1.57 -1.78
N GLU A 225 26.57 -0.53 -2.17
CA GLU A 225 26.17 0.40 -3.24
C GLU A 225 25.78 -0.32 -4.54
N HIS A 226 26.53 -1.37 -4.93
CA HIS A 226 26.25 -2.20 -6.10
C HIS A 226 24.87 -2.93 -6.07
N LYS A 227 24.22 -2.99 -4.90
CA LYS A 227 22.86 -3.52 -4.72
C LYS A 227 21.79 -2.43 -4.83
N MET A 228 22.18 -1.17 -4.93
CA MET A 228 21.26 -0.04 -5.04
C MET A 228 21.31 0.54 -6.44
N ILE A 229 20.14 0.84 -6.97
CA ILE A 229 19.95 1.43 -8.29
C ILE A 229 19.30 2.78 -8.06
N HIS A 230 20.03 3.83 -8.41
CA HIS A 230 19.51 5.18 -8.39
C HIS A 230 18.43 5.37 -9.46
N MET A 231 17.36 6.08 -9.12
CA MET A 231 16.32 6.45 -10.06
C MET A 231 15.84 7.88 -9.83
N GLU A 232 15.93 8.69 -10.88
CA GLU A 232 15.40 10.05 -10.88
C GLU A 232 13.90 10.03 -11.23
N LEU A 233 13.11 10.83 -10.51
CA LEU A 233 11.67 11.04 -10.77
C LEU A 233 11.40 12.29 -11.61
N GLN A 234 12.41 13.12 -11.85
CA GLN A 234 12.28 14.34 -12.64
C GLN A 234 11.90 13.99 -14.11
N ASP A 235 11.20 14.91 -14.76
CA ASP A 235 10.92 14.94 -16.21
C ASP A 235 9.83 14.03 -16.81
N SER A 236 8.56 14.02 -16.33
CA SER A 236 7.57 13.25 -17.13
C SER A 236 6.10 13.62 -17.10
N TYR A 237 5.67 14.66 -16.40
CA TYR A 237 4.25 15.00 -16.41
C TYR A 237 4.05 16.49 -16.71
N GLU A 238 4.04 16.82 -18.00
CA GLU A 238 3.79 18.17 -18.52
C GLU A 238 2.43 18.76 -18.06
N VAL A 239 1.54 17.93 -17.55
CA VAL A 239 0.16 18.28 -17.18
C VAL A 239 -0.01 18.59 -15.69
N LEU A 240 0.96 18.30 -14.83
CA LEU A 240 0.79 18.52 -13.39
C LEU A 240 1.10 19.97 -12.99
N GLU A 241 0.18 20.58 -12.23
CA GLU A 241 0.41 21.90 -11.60
C GLU A 241 1.53 21.92 -10.56
N ILE A 242 1.93 20.74 -10.07
CA ILE A 242 2.96 20.55 -9.05
C ILE A 242 3.96 19.49 -9.50
N PRO A 243 5.24 19.61 -9.12
CA PRO A 243 6.24 18.59 -9.41
C PRO A 243 5.82 17.22 -8.89
N ILE A 244 6.07 16.15 -9.64
CA ILE A 244 5.60 14.80 -9.30
C ILE A 244 6.22 14.29 -7.99
N GLU A 245 7.45 14.71 -7.70
CA GLU A 245 8.16 14.44 -6.46
C GLU A 245 7.45 15.02 -5.23
N ASP A 246 6.66 16.09 -5.40
CA ASP A 246 5.88 16.75 -4.34
C ASP A 246 4.48 16.14 -4.17
N VAL A 247 4.05 15.25 -5.08
CA VAL A 247 2.73 14.61 -4.99
C VAL A 247 2.74 13.48 -3.95
N SER A 248 2.17 13.75 -2.78
CA SER A 248 2.00 12.77 -1.70
C SER A 248 0.54 12.40 -1.45
N SER A 249 0.30 11.20 -0.91
CA SER A 249 -1.04 10.81 -0.46
C SER A 249 -1.63 11.79 0.56
N THR A 250 -0.80 12.37 1.44
CA THR A 250 -1.22 13.39 2.40
C THR A 250 -1.73 14.66 1.72
N LEU A 251 -1.07 15.12 0.65
CA LEU A 251 -1.53 16.25 -0.15
C LEU A 251 -2.90 15.97 -0.76
N ILE A 252 -3.09 14.79 -1.35
CA ILE A 252 -4.37 14.37 -1.95
C ILE A 252 -5.48 14.37 -0.90
N ARG A 253 -5.28 13.71 0.25
CA ARG A 253 -6.27 13.69 1.34
C ARG A 253 -6.61 15.11 1.81
N ASN A 254 -5.62 15.99 1.94
CA ASN A 254 -5.83 17.39 2.34
C ASN A 254 -6.64 18.17 1.30
N ARG A 255 -6.33 18.04 0.00
CA ARG A 255 -7.08 18.70 -1.08
C ARG A 255 -8.52 18.18 -1.16
N ARG A 256 -8.72 16.86 -1.10
CA ARG A 256 -10.07 16.24 -1.08
C ARG A 256 -10.89 16.65 0.14
N SER A 257 -10.27 16.79 1.31
CA SER A 257 -10.95 17.27 2.52
C SER A 257 -11.56 18.67 2.36
N LYS A 258 -11.03 19.45 1.41
CA LYS A 258 -11.51 20.79 1.03
C LYS A 258 -12.33 20.79 -0.27
N ARG A 259 -12.73 19.62 -0.78
CA ARG A 259 -13.49 19.43 -2.02
C ARG A 259 -12.78 19.92 -3.29
N PHE A 260 -11.46 20.04 -3.27
CA PHE A 260 -10.71 20.25 -4.51
C PHE A 260 -10.66 18.97 -5.33
N ASN A 261 -10.68 19.13 -6.65
CA ASN A 261 -10.44 18.03 -7.59
C ASN A 261 -8.98 17.54 -7.45
N THR A 262 -8.79 16.24 -7.32
CA THR A 262 -7.49 15.58 -7.18
C THR A 262 -7.25 14.50 -8.22
N ARG A 263 -8.11 14.40 -9.26
CA ARG A 263 -8.05 13.34 -10.27
C ARG A 263 -6.69 13.25 -10.96
N GLU A 264 -6.05 14.39 -11.22
CA GLU A 264 -4.72 14.46 -11.84
C GLU A 264 -3.58 14.08 -10.90
N LEU A 265 -3.82 14.04 -9.57
CA LEU A 265 -2.81 13.68 -8.57
C LEU A 265 -2.86 12.19 -8.20
N GLU A 266 -3.95 11.51 -8.54
CA GLU A 266 -4.24 10.12 -8.22
C GLU A 266 -3.78 9.21 -9.37
N ALA A 267 -3.39 7.98 -9.05
CA ALA A 267 -3.01 7.03 -10.08
C ALA A 267 -4.22 6.58 -10.93
N VAL A 268 -3.96 6.00 -12.11
CA VAL A 268 -5.02 5.49 -12.99
C VAL A 268 -5.93 4.51 -12.26
N GLY A 269 -7.24 4.62 -12.49
CA GLY A 269 -8.26 3.76 -11.88
C GLY A 269 -8.54 4.03 -10.40
N ILE A 270 -7.82 4.94 -9.74
CA ILE A 270 -8.01 5.26 -8.32
C ILE A 270 -9.16 6.25 -8.12
N SER A 271 -9.21 7.34 -8.89
CA SER A 271 -10.15 8.45 -8.66
C SER A 271 -11.60 8.04 -8.62
N ASP A 272 -12.02 7.20 -9.58
CA ASP A 272 -13.42 6.76 -9.68
C ASP A 272 -13.83 5.96 -8.44
N PHE A 273 -12.93 5.15 -7.87
CA PHE A 273 -13.18 4.44 -6.62
C PHE A 273 -13.32 5.41 -5.44
N ILE A 274 -12.40 6.37 -5.32
CA ILE A 274 -12.42 7.34 -4.22
C ILE A 274 -13.70 8.21 -4.28
N ASP A 275 -14.08 8.67 -5.47
CA ASP A 275 -15.29 9.45 -5.72
C ASP A 275 -16.54 8.64 -5.38
N LYS A 276 -16.63 7.40 -5.88
CA LYS A 276 -17.76 6.50 -5.62
C LYS A 276 -17.93 6.20 -4.13
N ARG A 277 -16.84 6.04 -3.39
CA ARG A 277 -16.85 5.73 -1.95
C ARG A 277 -16.93 6.96 -1.04
N GLY A 278 -16.81 8.17 -1.60
CA GLY A 278 -16.82 9.41 -0.82
C GLY A 278 -15.63 9.52 0.15
N LEU A 279 -14.46 8.96 -0.19
CA LEU A 279 -13.33 8.95 0.75
C LEU A 279 -12.72 10.36 0.91
N TYR A 280 -12.15 10.59 2.09
CA TYR A 280 -11.40 11.81 2.44
C TYR A 280 -12.23 13.10 2.48
N LEU A 281 -13.56 13.00 2.48
CA LEU A 281 -14.48 14.12 2.62
C LEU A 281 -14.75 14.40 4.10
N LYS A 282 -14.12 15.46 4.65
CA LYS A 282 -14.16 15.75 6.09
C LYS A 282 -15.57 15.93 6.66
N ASP A 283 -16.45 16.58 5.89
CA ASP A 283 -17.82 16.88 6.32
C ASP A 283 -18.82 15.77 5.96
N ASP A 284 -18.35 14.71 5.29
CA ASP A 284 -19.16 13.57 4.91
C ASP A 284 -18.85 12.37 5.81
N LEU A 285 -19.69 12.24 6.84
CA LEU A 285 -19.59 11.17 7.82
C LEU A 285 -20.09 9.82 7.30
N GLN A 286 -20.70 9.80 6.10
CA GLN A 286 -21.31 8.59 5.55
C GLN A 286 -20.28 7.48 5.35
N TYR A 287 -19.11 7.80 4.77
CA TYR A 287 -18.05 6.81 4.56
C TYR A 287 -17.60 6.17 5.87
N ALA A 288 -17.33 7.00 6.88
CA ALA A 288 -16.88 6.53 8.18
C ALA A 288 -17.95 5.65 8.84
N ALA A 289 -19.22 6.07 8.81
CA ALA A 289 -20.32 5.30 9.37
C ALA A 289 -20.53 3.95 8.65
N PHE A 290 -20.46 3.93 7.32
CA PHE A 290 -20.59 2.72 6.50
C PHE A 290 -19.47 1.73 6.78
N THR A 291 -18.25 2.23 6.94
CA THR A 291 -17.07 1.46 7.32
C THR A 291 -17.25 0.82 8.70
N CYS A 292 -17.69 1.61 9.69
CA CYS A 292 -17.99 1.11 11.04
C CYS A 292 -19.06 0.00 11.02
N ALA A 293 -20.14 0.19 10.26
CA ALA A 293 -21.20 -0.81 10.13
C ALA A 293 -20.68 -2.11 9.48
N ARG A 294 -19.91 -2.01 8.39
CA ARG A 294 -19.31 -3.18 7.71
C ARG A 294 -18.44 -4.00 8.67
N GLU A 295 -17.54 -3.35 9.39
CA GLU A 295 -16.65 -4.02 10.35
C GLU A 295 -17.43 -4.64 11.51
N ARG A 296 -18.43 -3.92 12.04
CA ARG A 296 -19.30 -4.43 13.10
C ARG A 296 -20.01 -5.72 12.67
N PHE A 297 -20.65 -5.72 11.50
CA PHE A 297 -21.32 -6.90 10.96
C PHE A 297 -20.37 -8.07 10.73
N ALA A 298 -19.16 -7.81 10.22
CA ALA A 298 -18.13 -8.83 10.03
C ALA A 298 -17.70 -9.47 11.35
N ILE A 299 -17.53 -8.66 12.40
CA ILE A 299 -17.14 -9.12 13.74
C ILE A 299 -18.29 -9.91 14.41
N GLU A 300 -19.53 -9.42 14.35
CA GLU A 300 -20.71 -10.08 14.92
C GLU A 300 -21.03 -11.42 14.25
N ASN A 301 -20.64 -11.58 12.98
CA ASN A 301 -20.84 -12.79 12.19
C ASN A 301 -19.53 -13.54 11.92
N ARG A 302 -18.54 -13.34 12.78
CA ARG A 302 -17.24 -13.99 12.63
C ARG A 302 -17.39 -15.51 12.54
N GLY A 303 -16.75 -16.11 11.53
CA GLY A 303 -16.81 -17.55 11.26
C GLY A 303 -18.01 -18.00 10.42
N LYS A 304 -18.96 -17.11 10.11
CA LYS A 304 -20.08 -17.40 9.19
C LYS A 304 -19.74 -16.98 7.76
N PRO A 305 -20.23 -17.69 6.72
CA PRO A 305 -20.08 -17.25 5.33
C PRO A 305 -20.72 -15.87 5.08
N ILE A 306 -20.07 -15.00 4.30
CA ILE A 306 -20.57 -13.64 3.99
C ILE A 306 -22.02 -13.66 3.46
N ALA A 307 -22.35 -14.65 2.64
CA ALA A 307 -23.69 -14.82 2.07
C ALA A 307 -24.82 -14.88 3.13
N THR A 308 -24.52 -15.27 4.39
CA THR A 308 -25.54 -15.40 5.44
C THR A 308 -25.98 -14.06 6.02
N TYR A 309 -25.14 -13.03 5.96
CA TYR A 309 -25.42 -11.74 6.61
C TYR A 309 -25.35 -10.54 5.66
N ILE A 310 -24.83 -10.71 4.43
CA ILE A 310 -24.66 -9.60 3.48
C ILE A 310 -25.98 -8.89 3.16
N ARG A 311 -27.10 -9.60 3.05
CA ARG A 311 -28.42 -8.97 2.81
C ARG A 311 -28.82 -8.03 3.94
N GLN A 312 -28.62 -8.45 5.18
CA GLN A 312 -28.94 -7.62 6.36
C GLN A 312 -28.04 -6.38 6.41
N LEU A 313 -26.75 -6.56 6.10
CA LEU A 313 -25.81 -5.46 5.99
C LEU A 313 -26.20 -4.48 4.87
N MET A 314 -26.55 -4.98 3.68
CA MET A 314 -26.97 -4.12 2.56
C MET A 314 -28.21 -3.29 2.93
N ASN A 315 -29.24 -3.91 3.51
CA ASN A 315 -30.42 -3.19 3.97
C ASN A 315 -30.07 -2.11 5.01
N HIS A 316 -29.15 -2.43 5.94
CA HIS A 316 -28.67 -1.49 6.95
C HIS A 316 -27.93 -0.30 6.32
N LEU A 317 -27.02 -0.56 5.37
CA LEU A 317 -26.29 0.49 4.64
C LEU A 317 -27.23 1.36 3.79
N GLU A 318 -28.26 0.75 3.17
CA GLU A 318 -29.29 1.47 2.43
C GLU A 318 -30.11 2.40 3.33
N GLU A 319 -30.52 1.95 4.51
CA GLU A 319 -31.22 2.80 5.48
C GLU A 319 -30.33 3.97 5.93
N MET A 320 -29.05 3.69 6.18
CA MET A 320 -28.07 4.70 6.57
C MET A 320 -27.86 5.78 5.50
N ASN A 321 -28.12 5.54 4.21
CA ASN A 321 -28.05 6.59 3.18
C ASN A 321 -28.96 7.78 3.48
N TYR A 322 -30.10 7.54 4.14
CA TYR A 322 -31.14 8.55 4.37
C TYR A 322 -31.33 8.89 5.84
N ASN A 323 -30.67 8.17 6.75
CA ASN A 323 -30.85 8.31 8.20
C ASN A 323 -29.55 8.79 8.89
N LYS A 324 -29.37 10.10 9.04
CA LYS A 324 -28.21 10.70 9.74
C LYS A 324 -28.08 10.24 11.19
N ASN A 325 -29.20 10.06 11.90
CA ASN A 325 -29.17 9.57 13.28
C ASN A 325 -28.56 8.16 13.36
N LEU A 326 -28.80 7.32 12.35
CA LEU A 326 -28.22 5.99 12.25
C LEU A 326 -26.72 6.06 11.91
N GLN A 327 -26.30 6.99 11.05
CA GLN A 327 -24.87 7.26 10.80
C GLN A 327 -24.14 7.66 12.10
N ASP A 328 -24.69 8.63 12.83
CA ASP A 328 -24.13 9.10 14.11
C ASP A 328 -24.10 8.00 15.18
N LYS A 329 -25.07 7.08 15.15
CA LYS A 329 -25.09 5.92 16.04
C LYS A 329 -23.93 4.96 15.75
N GLU A 330 -23.70 4.60 14.48
CA GLU A 330 -22.59 3.70 14.11
C GLU A 330 -21.22 4.30 14.45
N LEU A 331 -21.06 5.62 14.24
CA LEU A 331 -19.84 6.33 14.61
C LEU A 331 -19.59 6.32 16.11
N ARG A 332 -20.61 6.60 16.93
CA ARG A 332 -20.50 6.54 18.39
C ARG A 332 -20.11 5.15 18.89
N ILE A 333 -20.74 4.11 18.35
CA ILE A 333 -20.40 2.72 18.70
C ILE A 333 -18.93 2.43 18.42
N TYR A 334 -18.40 2.88 17.27
CA TYR A 334 -17.00 2.69 16.92
C TYR A 334 -16.05 3.49 17.83
N GLU A 335 -16.38 4.74 18.15
CA GLU A 335 -15.60 5.58 19.05
C GLU A 335 -15.53 5.00 20.47
N GLU A 336 -16.64 4.49 20.99
CA GLU A 336 -16.70 3.80 22.29
C GLU A 336 -15.87 2.51 22.32
N ARG A 337 -15.90 1.72 21.23
CA ARG A 337 -15.07 0.51 21.09
C ARG A 337 -13.59 0.85 21.01
N SER A 338 -13.25 1.94 20.33
CA SER A 338 -11.87 2.38 20.14
C SER A 338 -11.26 2.95 21.42
N GLN A 339 -12.04 3.27 22.46
CA GLN A 339 -11.51 3.75 23.75
C GLN A 339 -11.22 2.62 24.75
N LYS A 340 -11.73 1.41 24.50
CA LYS A 340 -11.42 0.19 25.25
C LYS A 340 -10.20 -0.49 24.64
#